data_AF-A0A1S8NJ48-F1
#
_entry.id   AF-A0A1S8NJ48-F1
#
_cell.length_a   1.000
_cell.length_b   1.000
_cell.length_c   1.000
_cell.angle_alpha   90.00
_cell.angle_beta   90.00
_cell.angle_gamma   90.00
#
_symmetry.space_group_name_H-M   'P 1'
#
loop_
_entity.id
_entity.type
_entity.pdbx_description
1 polymer ?
#
loop_
_entity_poly.entity_id
_entity_poly.type
_entity_poly.pdbx_seq_one_letter_code
_entity_poly.pdbx_strand_id
1 'polypeptide(L)'
;MSVNLKRFSPRPGLVNKQGRLPDPSELVCIEVPKIFDQCLIKKCLVYGEGPDTNTTDCELRSNPLTDPKRYIGSRDFNLTLLSVDKIPLMGNPNFKKIIISYKISFCADYIDANGVNKSELYEINRTDVIGKFYCPDSIAQISASFVPGNQPQDLDSNIIKLEMVADALAGELLKDEAGKEVLDITLGYYIIVKCELIVQLLIPTYDYCPVPKAPCEEEPEEDPCEIFEKAPIPKFYPDQNLDPLFPDCDDGNRNEEM
;
A
#
# COMPACT_ATOMS: atom_id res chain seq x y z
N MET A 1 -30.29 -22.42 19.25
CA MET A 1 -29.53 -23.63 18.89
C MET A 1 -28.07 -23.23 18.76
N SER A 2 -27.18 -23.81 19.58
CA SER A 2 -25.75 -23.47 19.57
C SER A 2 -25.08 -23.96 18.28
N VAL A 3 -24.33 -23.08 17.62
CA VAL A 3 -23.56 -23.43 16.42
C VAL A 3 -22.42 -24.36 16.83
N ASN A 4 -22.37 -25.55 16.22
CA ASN A 4 -21.33 -26.53 16.50
C ASN A 4 -20.05 -26.16 15.73
N LEU A 5 -19.11 -25.52 16.43
CA LEU A 5 -17.84 -24.98 15.91
C LEU A 5 -16.99 -26.02 15.16
N LYS A 6 -17.17 -27.33 15.42
CA LYS A 6 -16.42 -28.41 14.75
C LYS A 6 -16.80 -28.62 13.28
N ARG A 7 -17.83 -27.93 12.76
CA ARG A 7 -18.26 -28.02 11.36
C ARG A 7 -18.06 -26.73 10.55
N PHE A 8 -17.55 -25.66 11.16
CA PHE A 8 -17.35 -24.40 10.47
C PHE A 8 -15.95 -24.36 9.85
N SER A 9 -15.86 -24.61 8.54
CA SER A 9 -14.64 -24.36 7.76
C SER A 9 -14.79 -23.02 7.03
N PRO A 10 -14.07 -21.95 7.42
CA PRO A 10 -14.08 -20.72 6.65
C PRO A 10 -13.49 -21.00 5.26
N ARG A 11 -14.23 -20.65 4.21
CA ARG A 11 -13.76 -20.72 2.82
C ARG A 11 -13.91 -19.35 2.19
N PRO A 12 -12.86 -18.81 1.55
CA PRO A 12 -12.99 -17.62 0.71
C PRO A 12 -13.93 -17.95 -0.47
N GLY A 13 -15.02 -17.21 -0.62
CA GLY A 13 -15.96 -17.40 -1.72
C GLY A 13 -17.17 -16.48 -1.62
N LEU A 14 -17.82 -16.22 -2.76
CA LEU A 14 -19.11 -15.53 -2.78
C LEU A 14 -20.12 -16.28 -1.91
N VAL A 15 -20.91 -15.55 -1.13
CA VAL A 15 -22.06 -16.09 -0.37
C VAL A 15 -23.20 -16.34 -1.38
N ASN A 16 -23.07 -17.40 -2.18
CA ASN A 16 -23.99 -17.71 -3.28
C ASN A 16 -24.75 -19.02 -3.07
N LYS A 17 -24.78 -19.55 -1.84
CA LYS A 17 -25.69 -20.64 -1.46
C LYS A 17 -26.49 -20.23 -0.21
N GLN A 18 -27.76 -19.90 -0.41
CA GLN A 18 -28.77 -19.82 0.65
C GLN A 18 -28.62 -21.04 1.58
N GLY A 19 -28.46 -20.81 2.89
CA GLY A 19 -28.45 -21.88 3.91
C GLY A 19 -27.09 -22.47 4.29
N ARG A 20 -25.95 -21.89 3.89
CA ARG A 20 -24.63 -22.30 4.40
C ARG A 20 -24.15 -21.54 5.64
N LEU A 21 -24.77 -20.42 5.93
CA LEU A 21 -24.59 -19.70 7.18
C LEU A 21 -25.82 -19.98 8.05
N PRO A 22 -25.65 -20.08 9.38
CA PRO A 22 -26.80 -20.06 10.29
C PRO A 22 -27.60 -18.76 10.09
N ASP A 23 -28.79 -18.68 10.69
CA ASP A 23 -29.49 -17.41 10.76
C ASP A 23 -28.66 -16.43 11.63
N PRO A 24 -28.49 -15.17 11.20
CA PRO A 24 -27.76 -14.19 11.99
C PRO A 24 -28.45 -13.93 13.32
N SER A 25 -27.65 -13.70 14.37
CA SER A 25 -28.13 -13.38 15.71
C SER A 25 -28.83 -12.02 15.72
N GLU A 26 -28.32 -11.06 14.95
CA GLU A 26 -28.88 -9.71 14.81
C GLU A 26 -28.45 -9.08 13.46
N LEU A 27 -29.16 -8.02 13.06
CA LEU A 27 -28.75 -7.14 11.96
C LEU A 27 -28.17 -5.87 12.57
N VAL A 28 -26.92 -5.54 12.23
CA VAL A 28 -26.22 -4.37 12.76
C VAL A 28 -25.97 -3.38 11.65
N CYS A 29 -26.21 -2.10 11.93
CA CYS A 29 -25.79 -1.00 11.08
C CYS A 29 -24.41 -0.53 11.54
N ILE A 30 -23.41 -0.60 10.65
CA ILE A 30 -22.05 -0.13 10.92
C ILE A 30 -21.70 1.03 10.00
N GLU A 31 -20.92 1.97 10.51
CA GLU A 31 -20.33 3.05 9.72
C GLU A 31 -18.94 2.63 9.26
N VAL A 32 -18.73 2.59 7.94
CA VAL A 32 -17.46 2.17 7.35
C VAL A 32 -17.03 3.09 6.21
N PRO A 33 -15.72 3.30 6.03
CA PRO A 33 -15.19 3.91 4.83
C PRO A 33 -15.39 2.97 3.63
N LYS A 34 -16.14 3.42 2.63
CA LYS A 34 -16.32 2.72 1.36
C LYS A 34 -15.64 3.49 0.24
N ILE A 35 -14.84 2.79 -0.55
CA ILE A 35 -14.26 3.31 -1.78
C ILE A 35 -15.29 3.20 -2.89
N PHE A 36 -15.64 4.33 -3.52
CA PHE A 36 -16.62 4.39 -4.61
C PHE A 36 -15.98 4.36 -5.99
N ASP A 37 -14.77 4.90 -6.10
CA ASP A 37 -13.96 4.86 -7.31
C ASP A 37 -12.48 4.92 -6.97
N GLN A 38 -11.65 4.39 -7.85
CA GLN A 38 -10.20 4.45 -7.73
C GLN A 38 -9.53 4.61 -9.09
N CYS A 39 -8.47 5.41 -9.13
CA CYS A 39 -7.68 5.68 -10.33
C CYS A 39 -6.20 5.41 -10.05
N LEU A 40 -5.53 4.68 -10.95
CA LEU A 40 -4.09 4.47 -10.90
C LEU A 40 -3.38 5.55 -11.72
N ILE A 41 -2.46 6.25 -11.08
CA ILE A 41 -1.47 7.11 -11.72
C ILE A 41 -0.14 6.36 -11.68
N LYS A 42 0.51 6.25 -12.84
CA LYS A 42 1.84 5.65 -13.00
C LYS A 42 2.73 6.65 -13.73
N LYS A 43 3.87 7.00 -13.14
CA LYS A 43 4.82 7.94 -13.74
C LYS A 43 6.26 7.54 -13.49
N CYS A 44 7.12 7.85 -14.44
CA CYS A 44 8.57 7.79 -14.38
C CYS A 44 9.13 9.18 -14.67
N LEU A 45 9.74 9.78 -13.67
CA LEU A 45 10.28 11.13 -13.73
C LEU A 45 11.80 11.09 -13.82
N VAL A 46 12.36 12.01 -14.58
CA VAL A 46 13.81 12.17 -14.78
C VAL A 46 14.13 13.66 -14.73
N TYR A 47 15.35 14.01 -14.36
CA TYR A 47 15.81 15.40 -14.48
C TYR A 47 15.73 15.85 -15.95
N GLY A 48 14.90 16.85 -16.23
CA GLY A 48 14.69 17.36 -17.59
C GLY A 48 13.43 16.82 -18.27
N GLU A 49 13.44 16.69 -19.59
CA GLU A 49 12.33 16.11 -20.37
C GLU A 49 12.35 14.58 -20.26
N GLY A 50 11.18 14.00 -20.02
CA GLY A 50 11.03 12.57 -19.78
C GLY A 50 9.82 11.97 -20.50
N PRO A 51 9.65 10.64 -20.42
CA PRO A 51 8.55 9.94 -21.09
C PRO A 51 7.16 10.40 -20.60
N ASP A 52 7.07 10.78 -19.32
CA ASP A 52 5.81 11.14 -18.66
C ASP A 52 5.70 12.65 -18.34
N THR A 53 6.66 13.47 -18.79
CA THR A 53 6.74 14.90 -18.47
C THR A 53 7.41 15.72 -19.57
N ASN A 54 6.74 16.81 -19.97
CA ASN A 54 7.31 17.84 -20.85
C ASN A 54 7.98 18.97 -20.04
N THR A 55 7.89 18.93 -18.71
CA THR A 55 8.52 19.93 -17.84
C THR A 55 9.87 19.42 -17.38
N THR A 56 10.85 20.31 -17.29
CA THR A 56 12.13 19.99 -16.66
C THR A 56 11.90 19.72 -15.18
N ASP A 57 11.93 18.46 -14.76
CA ASP A 57 11.78 18.08 -13.36
C ASP A 57 13.06 18.37 -12.59
N CYS A 58 13.37 19.66 -12.46
CA CYS A 58 14.62 20.14 -11.89
C CYS A 58 14.80 19.75 -10.42
N GLU A 59 13.69 19.49 -9.72
CA GLU A 59 13.65 18.98 -8.34
C GLU A 59 14.30 17.58 -8.21
N LEU A 60 14.52 16.85 -9.32
CA LEU A 60 15.22 15.56 -9.34
C LEU A 60 16.74 15.65 -9.46
N ARG A 61 17.30 16.85 -9.39
CA ARG A 61 18.74 17.10 -9.25
C ARG A 61 19.04 17.64 -7.86
N SER A 62 20.05 17.07 -7.21
CA SER A 62 20.51 17.55 -5.89
C SER A 62 21.07 18.96 -5.96
N ASN A 63 21.23 19.56 -4.78
CA ASN A 63 22.19 20.66 -4.65
C ASN A 63 23.62 20.16 -4.99
N PRO A 64 24.56 21.08 -5.32
CA PRO A 64 25.95 20.73 -5.50
C PRO A 64 26.51 19.96 -4.31
N LEU A 65 27.07 18.77 -4.59
CA LEU A 65 27.64 17.86 -3.61
C LEU A 65 29.16 18.06 -3.51
N THR A 66 29.72 17.76 -2.34
CA THR A 66 31.17 17.83 -2.10
C THR A 66 31.79 16.44 -2.28
N ASP A 67 32.56 16.26 -3.35
CA ASP A 67 33.28 15.04 -3.70
C ASP A 67 32.43 13.74 -3.64
N PRO A 68 31.21 13.69 -4.21
CA PRO A 68 30.44 12.45 -4.28
C PRO A 68 31.16 11.39 -5.13
N LYS A 69 31.23 10.16 -4.62
CA LYS A 69 31.91 9.04 -5.26
C LYS A 69 30.94 8.02 -5.86
N ARG A 70 29.88 7.67 -5.13
CA ARG A 70 28.96 6.61 -5.56
C ARG A 70 27.58 6.76 -4.93
N TYR A 71 26.53 6.72 -5.76
CA TYR A 71 25.15 6.54 -5.31
C TYR A 71 24.93 5.13 -4.75
N ILE A 72 24.23 5.05 -3.61
CA ILE A 72 23.90 3.77 -2.94
C ILE A 72 22.47 3.36 -3.25
N GLY A 73 21.52 4.26 -3.02
CA GLY A 73 20.09 3.97 -3.07
C GLY A 73 19.27 5.11 -2.49
N SER A 74 17.96 5.02 -2.61
CA SER A 74 17.03 5.99 -2.01
C SER A 74 16.07 5.29 -1.06
N ARG A 75 15.61 6.02 -0.04
CA ARG A 75 14.73 5.50 1.03
C ARG A 75 13.79 6.57 1.56
N ASP A 76 12.89 6.12 2.44
CA ASP A 76 11.98 6.99 3.20
C ASP A 76 11.00 7.79 2.32
N PHE A 77 10.54 7.18 1.22
CA PHE A 77 9.55 7.77 0.32
C PHE A 77 8.25 8.11 1.06
N ASN A 78 7.93 9.40 1.09
CA ASN A 78 6.74 9.95 1.70
C ASN A 78 5.87 10.67 0.67
N LEU A 79 4.55 10.57 0.86
CA LEU A 79 3.56 11.28 0.08
C LEU A 79 2.80 12.24 0.99
N THR A 80 2.74 13.51 0.61
CA THR A 80 1.91 14.52 1.27
C THR A 80 0.90 15.09 0.28
N LEU A 81 -0.39 14.93 0.56
CA LEU A 81 -1.44 15.59 -0.20
C LEU A 81 -1.48 17.08 0.18
N LEU A 82 -1.34 17.97 -0.81
CA LEU A 82 -1.33 19.42 -0.61
C LEU A 82 -2.71 20.04 -0.83
N SER A 83 -3.36 19.70 -1.94
CA SER A 83 -4.70 20.19 -2.26
C SER A 83 -5.49 19.22 -3.13
N VAL A 84 -6.80 19.36 -3.09
CA VAL A 84 -7.77 18.59 -3.89
C VAL A 84 -8.84 19.55 -4.38
N ASP A 85 -8.90 19.80 -5.68
CA ASP A 85 -10.00 20.53 -6.30
C ASP A 85 -10.96 19.55 -6.98
N LYS A 86 -12.25 19.72 -6.72
CA LYS A 86 -13.31 18.87 -7.27
C LYS A 86 -14.24 19.72 -8.13
N ILE A 87 -14.28 19.46 -9.43
CA ILE A 87 -15.09 20.22 -10.39
C ILE A 87 -16.15 19.29 -10.96
N PRO A 88 -17.45 19.49 -10.69
CA PRO A 88 -18.51 18.64 -11.22
C PRO A 88 -18.54 18.70 -12.75
N LEU A 89 -18.73 17.55 -13.39
CA LEU A 89 -18.84 17.47 -14.84
C LEU A 89 -20.26 17.83 -15.29
N MET A 90 -20.35 18.62 -16.36
CA MET A 90 -21.62 19.02 -16.96
C MET A 90 -22.44 17.78 -17.35
N GLY A 91 -23.70 17.74 -16.89
CA GLY A 91 -24.64 16.65 -17.16
C GLY A 91 -24.55 15.42 -16.25
N ASN A 92 -23.54 15.31 -15.39
CA ASN A 92 -23.42 14.22 -14.42
C ASN A 92 -22.80 14.70 -13.10
N PRO A 93 -23.59 15.15 -12.11
CA PRO A 93 -23.07 15.72 -10.87
C PRO A 93 -22.24 14.73 -10.03
N ASN A 94 -22.52 13.42 -10.14
CA ASN A 94 -21.76 12.38 -9.45
C ASN A 94 -20.38 12.11 -10.05
N PHE A 95 -20.10 12.62 -11.25
CA PHE A 95 -18.77 12.56 -11.85
C PHE A 95 -18.11 13.91 -11.75
N LYS A 96 -16.90 13.93 -11.19
CA LYS A 96 -16.12 15.15 -10.98
C LYS A 96 -14.79 15.02 -11.69
N LYS A 97 -14.29 16.13 -12.24
CA LYS A 97 -12.89 16.31 -12.58
C LYS A 97 -12.15 16.62 -11.28
N ILE A 98 -11.16 15.80 -10.95
CA ILE A 98 -10.37 15.95 -9.73
C ILE A 98 -8.99 16.49 -10.12
N ILE A 99 -8.56 17.55 -9.46
CA ILE A 99 -7.20 18.09 -9.57
C ILE A 99 -6.55 17.88 -8.22
N ILE A 100 -5.51 17.05 -8.17
CA ILE A 100 -4.77 16.76 -6.94
C ILE A 100 -3.39 17.36 -7.04
N SER A 101 -2.99 18.12 -6.02
CA SER A 101 -1.61 18.55 -5.85
C SER A 101 -1.00 17.83 -4.66
N TYR A 102 0.17 17.23 -4.86
CA TYR A 102 0.84 16.42 -3.85
C TYR A 102 2.36 16.61 -3.92
N LYS A 103 3.03 16.34 -2.81
CA LYS A 103 4.48 16.36 -2.67
C LYS A 103 5.00 14.97 -2.38
N ILE A 104 6.00 14.53 -3.14
CA ILE A 104 6.77 13.31 -2.87
C ILE A 104 8.10 13.74 -2.26
N SER A 105 8.46 13.19 -1.11
CA SER A 105 9.77 13.42 -0.51
C SER A 105 10.52 12.11 -0.24
N PHE A 106 11.84 12.10 -0.41
CA PHE A 106 12.68 10.93 -0.13
C PHE A 106 14.14 11.34 0.09
N CYS A 107 14.93 10.45 0.69
CA CYS A 107 16.35 10.64 0.90
C CYS A 107 17.15 9.78 -0.09
N ALA A 108 18.14 10.37 -0.76
CA ALA A 108 19.09 9.65 -1.61
C ALA A 108 20.44 9.55 -0.90
N ASP A 109 20.90 8.33 -0.64
CA ASP A 109 22.17 8.06 0.02
C ASP A 109 23.30 7.89 -1.01
N TYR A 110 24.46 8.49 -0.73
CA TYR A 110 25.68 8.38 -1.54
C TYR A 110 26.93 8.32 -0.65
N ILE A 111 28.02 7.81 -1.19
CA ILE A 111 29.33 7.74 -0.53
C ILE A 111 30.18 8.87 -1.08
N ASP A 112 30.85 9.62 -0.20
CA ASP A 112 31.83 10.65 -0.60
C ASP A 112 33.23 10.06 -0.89
N ALA A 113 34.17 10.88 -1.35
CA ALA A 113 35.54 10.47 -1.63
C ALA A 113 36.28 9.90 -0.40
N ASN A 114 35.86 10.28 0.81
CA ASN A 114 36.41 9.80 2.08
C ASN A 114 35.78 8.47 2.53
N GLY A 115 34.82 7.93 1.79
CA GLY A 115 34.13 6.69 2.14
C GLY A 115 33.03 6.89 3.19
N VAL A 116 32.60 8.13 3.46
CA VAL A 116 31.55 8.44 4.43
C VAL A 116 30.19 8.45 3.72
N ASN A 117 29.20 7.81 4.34
CA ASN A 117 27.83 7.85 3.85
C ASN A 117 27.23 9.25 4.08
N LYS A 118 26.67 9.82 3.04
CA LYS A 118 25.96 11.10 2.98
C LYS A 118 24.56 10.85 2.43
N SER A 119 23.66 11.78 2.70
CA SER A 119 22.28 11.75 2.22
C SER A 119 21.87 13.13 1.75
N GLU A 120 21.11 13.19 0.67
CA GLU A 120 20.45 14.40 0.18
C GLU A 120 18.93 14.20 0.22
N LEU A 121 18.19 15.24 0.60
CA LEU A 121 16.72 15.22 0.61
C LEU A 121 16.18 15.76 -0.71
N TYR A 122 15.25 15.03 -1.30
CA TYR A 122 14.51 15.42 -2.49
C TYR A 122 13.06 15.69 -2.12
N GLU A 123 12.49 16.77 -2.68
CA GLU A 123 11.08 17.13 -2.54
C GLU A 123 10.54 17.53 -3.92
N ILE A 124 9.55 16.77 -4.41
CA ILE A 124 9.01 16.93 -5.76
C ILE A 124 7.53 17.27 -5.65
N ASN A 125 7.12 18.40 -6.20
CA ASN A 125 5.74 18.84 -6.20
C ASN A 125 5.06 18.51 -7.52
N ARG A 126 3.88 17.88 -7.46
CA ARG A 126 3.13 17.47 -8.64
C ARG A 126 1.67 17.82 -8.55
N THR A 127 1.10 18.09 -9.72
CA THR A 127 -0.33 18.25 -9.90
C THR A 127 -0.79 17.29 -11.00
N ASP A 128 -1.81 16.50 -10.69
CA ASP A 128 -2.44 15.58 -11.63
C ASP A 128 -3.93 15.86 -11.77
N VAL A 129 -4.43 15.61 -12.99
CA VAL A 129 -5.81 15.88 -13.37
C VAL A 129 -6.49 14.58 -13.78
N ILE A 130 -7.48 14.16 -13.01
CA ILE A 130 -8.34 13.03 -13.32
C ILE A 130 -9.62 13.57 -13.95
N GLY A 131 -9.79 13.37 -15.25
CA GLY A 131 -10.85 14.02 -16.03
C GLY A 131 -12.27 13.59 -15.65
N LYS A 132 -12.49 12.29 -15.41
CA LYS A 132 -13.80 11.72 -15.08
C LYS A 132 -13.63 10.72 -13.94
N PHE A 133 -13.98 11.15 -12.73
CA PHE A 133 -13.89 10.35 -11.52
C PHE A 133 -15.26 10.27 -10.85
N TYR A 134 -15.71 9.07 -10.49
CA TYR A 134 -16.98 8.89 -9.79
C TYR A 134 -16.79 9.26 -8.31
N CYS A 135 -17.31 10.44 -7.96
CA CYS A 135 -17.15 11.07 -6.65
C CYS A 135 -18.49 11.70 -6.25
N PRO A 136 -19.47 10.86 -5.85
CA PRO A 136 -20.81 11.32 -5.50
C PRO A 136 -20.76 12.20 -4.25
N ASP A 137 -21.72 13.12 -4.10
CA ASP A 137 -21.86 13.87 -2.85
C ASP A 137 -22.38 12.96 -1.73
N SER A 138 -21.90 13.18 -0.50
CA SER A 138 -22.47 12.50 0.66
C SER A 138 -23.90 12.96 0.88
N ILE A 139 -24.84 12.03 0.81
CA ILE A 139 -26.26 12.29 1.08
C ILE A 139 -26.48 12.40 2.61
N ALA A 140 -25.61 11.80 3.42
CA ALA A 140 -25.69 11.82 4.87
C ALA A 140 -24.84 12.96 5.45
N GLN A 141 -25.49 13.91 6.13
CA GLN A 141 -24.81 14.82 7.06
C GLN A 141 -24.51 14.03 8.34
N ILE A 142 -23.38 13.33 8.39
CA ILE A 142 -22.91 12.70 9.63
C ILE A 142 -22.43 13.85 10.53
N SER A 143 -23.22 14.17 11.56
CA SER A 143 -22.95 15.28 12.48
C SER A 143 -21.75 15.06 13.40
N ALA A 144 -21.13 13.88 13.37
CA ALA A 144 -20.08 13.48 14.30
C ALA A 144 -18.92 12.77 13.60
N SER A 145 -18.05 13.54 12.94
CA SER A 145 -16.64 13.17 12.78
C SER A 145 -15.80 14.42 13.07
N PHE A 146 -15.96 14.94 14.29
CA PHE A 146 -15.07 15.95 14.84
C PHE A 146 -13.72 15.29 15.11
N VAL A 147 -12.79 15.38 14.16
CA VAL A 147 -11.37 15.37 14.49
C VAL A 147 -11.05 16.79 14.98
N PRO A 148 -10.60 17.00 16.23
CA PRO A 148 -10.26 18.34 16.69
C PRO A 148 -9.01 18.82 15.93
N GLY A 149 -9.16 19.76 14.99
CA GLY A 149 -8.00 20.36 14.32
C GLY A 149 -8.26 21.18 13.06
N ASN A 150 -9.32 20.93 12.28
CA ASN A 150 -9.53 21.64 11.01
C ASN A 150 -10.68 22.66 11.08
N GLN A 151 -10.43 23.83 10.49
CA GLN A 151 -11.34 24.96 10.42
C GLN A 151 -12.67 24.60 9.73
N PRO A 152 -13.78 25.32 10.02
CA PRO A 152 -15.13 24.91 9.67
C PRO A 152 -15.54 25.28 8.23
N GLN A 153 -14.76 24.90 7.21
CA GLN A 153 -15.10 25.15 5.81
C GLN A 153 -15.19 23.94 4.87
N ASP A 154 -14.88 22.71 5.31
CA ASP A 154 -15.09 21.53 4.46
C ASP A 154 -16.14 20.59 5.06
N LEU A 155 -17.40 20.88 4.71
CA LEU A 155 -18.53 19.96 4.87
C LEU A 155 -18.53 18.86 3.79
N ASP A 156 -17.39 18.59 3.15
CA ASP A 156 -17.28 17.58 2.10
C ASP A 156 -16.97 16.23 2.77
N SER A 157 -18.00 15.39 2.98
CA SER A 157 -17.82 14.06 3.58
C SER A 157 -17.10 13.07 2.66
N ASN A 158 -16.71 13.52 1.46
CA ASN A 158 -15.87 12.80 0.51
C ASN A 158 -14.38 13.02 0.80
N ILE A 159 -13.70 11.97 1.26
CA ILE A 159 -12.26 11.98 1.50
C ILE A 159 -11.56 11.43 0.26
N ILE A 160 -10.76 12.27 -0.41
CA ILE A 160 -9.84 11.80 -1.45
C ILE A 160 -8.57 11.31 -0.73
N LYS A 161 -8.28 10.01 -0.85
CA LYS A 161 -7.07 9.39 -0.29
C LYS A 161 -6.10 9.02 -1.40
N LEU A 162 -4.81 9.16 -1.12
CA LEU A 162 -3.75 8.76 -2.03
C LEU A 162 -2.91 7.68 -1.33
N GLU A 163 -2.64 6.60 -2.04
CA GLU A 163 -1.70 5.55 -1.62
C GLU A 163 -0.59 5.46 -2.64
N MET A 164 0.66 5.52 -2.20
CA MET A 164 1.82 5.53 -3.09
C MET A 164 2.75 4.35 -2.84
N VAL A 165 3.27 3.81 -3.94
CA VAL A 165 4.49 3.00 -3.97
C VAL A 165 5.46 3.69 -4.90
N ALA A 166 6.66 4.01 -4.41
CA ALA A 166 7.68 4.72 -5.16
C ALA A 166 9.04 4.03 -5.02
N ASP A 167 9.89 4.21 -6.03
CA ASP A 167 11.26 3.69 -6.06
C ASP A 167 12.18 4.61 -6.88
N ALA A 168 13.45 4.67 -6.50
CA ALA A 168 14.48 5.34 -7.27
C ALA A 168 15.10 4.34 -8.24
N LEU A 169 14.70 4.43 -9.51
CA LEU A 169 15.08 3.48 -10.55
C LEU A 169 16.54 3.62 -10.97
N ALA A 170 17.10 4.83 -10.87
CA ALA A 170 18.50 5.13 -11.13
C ALA A 170 18.94 6.38 -10.37
N GLY A 171 20.24 6.47 -10.09
CA GLY A 171 20.89 7.66 -9.57
C GLY A 171 22.24 7.88 -10.25
N GLU A 172 22.42 9.03 -10.88
CA GLU A 172 23.59 9.36 -11.68
C GLU A 172 24.33 10.56 -11.10
N LEU A 173 25.64 10.39 -10.84
CA LEU A 173 26.52 11.48 -10.44
C LEU A 173 27.08 12.16 -11.68
N LEU A 174 26.75 13.43 -11.87
CA LEU A 174 27.08 14.22 -13.04
C LEU A 174 27.76 15.53 -12.64
N LYS A 175 28.30 16.25 -13.63
CA LYS A 175 28.78 17.63 -13.44
C LYS A 175 27.81 18.58 -14.11
N ASP A 176 27.37 19.60 -13.37
CA ASP A 176 26.54 20.67 -13.91
C ASP A 176 27.33 21.59 -14.85
N GLU A 177 26.65 22.55 -15.48
CA GLU A 177 27.29 23.52 -16.39
C GLU A 177 28.35 24.39 -15.69
N ALA A 178 28.31 24.49 -14.36
CA ALA A 178 29.29 25.20 -13.54
C ALA A 178 30.46 24.29 -13.09
N GLY A 179 30.49 23.03 -13.51
CA GLY A 179 31.51 22.04 -13.16
C GLY A 179 31.37 21.45 -11.76
N LYS A 180 30.25 21.68 -11.06
CA LYS A 180 29.95 21.15 -9.74
C LYS A 180 29.32 19.77 -9.85
N GLU A 181 29.64 18.88 -8.91
CA GLU A 181 29.11 17.53 -8.90
C GLU A 181 27.69 17.52 -8.32
N VAL A 182 26.76 16.86 -9.01
CA VAL A 182 25.34 16.79 -8.67
C VAL A 182 24.84 15.35 -8.83
N LEU A 183 23.76 15.01 -8.15
CA LEU A 183 23.09 13.71 -8.22
C LEU A 183 21.72 13.88 -8.87
N ASP A 184 21.54 13.25 -10.03
CA ASP A 184 20.25 13.18 -10.72
C ASP A 184 19.57 11.85 -10.40
N ILE A 185 18.30 11.89 -9.99
CA ILE A 185 17.52 10.70 -9.64
C ILE A 185 16.42 10.45 -10.68
N THR A 186 16.32 9.21 -11.13
CA THR A 186 15.15 8.73 -11.87
C THR A 186 14.13 8.15 -10.90
N LEU A 187 12.98 8.81 -10.75
CA LEU A 187 11.94 8.44 -9.79
C LEU A 187 10.78 7.74 -10.50
N GLY A 188 10.50 6.49 -10.14
CA GLY A 188 9.31 5.76 -10.58
C GLY A 188 8.29 5.68 -9.45
N TYR A 189 7.02 5.99 -9.72
CA TYR A 189 5.97 5.81 -8.71
C TYR A 189 4.60 5.44 -9.27
N TYR A 190 3.82 4.85 -8.38
CA TYR A 190 2.43 4.46 -8.55
C TYR A 190 1.62 5.13 -7.45
N ILE A 191 0.58 5.88 -7.81
CA ILE A 191 -0.38 6.45 -6.87
C ILE A 191 -1.77 5.90 -7.18
N ILE A 192 -2.43 5.32 -6.18
CA ILE A 192 -3.85 5.00 -6.23
C ILE A 192 -4.62 6.14 -5.57
N VAL A 193 -5.41 6.86 -6.36
CA VAL A 193 -6.33 7.90 -5.89
C VAL A 193 -7.68 7.25 -5.62
N LYS A 194 -8.19 7.37 -4.39
CA LYS A 194 -9.43 6.74 -3.93
C LYS A 194 -10.45 7.80 -3.55
N CYS A 195 -11.69 7.67 -4.02
CA CYS A 195 -12.84 8.39 -3.46
C CYS A 195 -13.43 7.56 -2.33
N GLU A 196 -13.25 8.00 -1.09
CA GLU A 196 -13.78 7.36 0.10
C GLU A 196 -14.93 8.19 0.70
N LEU A 197 -16.00 7.50 1.07
CA LEU A 197 -17.14 8.04 1.82
C LEU A 197 -17.42 7.15 3.02
N ILE A 198 -17.75 7.75 4.16
CA ILE A 198 -18.33 7.01 5.27
C ILE A 198 -19.78 6.67 4.92
N VAL A 199 -20.07 5.37 4.88
CA VAL A 199 -21.41 4.84 4.59
C VAL A 199 -21.90 3.96 5.72
N GLN A 200 -23.22 3.88 5.84
CA GLN A 200 -23.88 2.95 6.74
C GLN A 200 -24.17 1.63 5.99
N LEU A 201 -23.56 0.54 6.44
CA LEU A 201 -23.82 -0.81 5.93
C LEU A 201 -24.64 -1.59 6.95
N LEU A 202 -25.74 -2.18 6.48
CA LEU A 202 -26.49 -3.17 7.24
C LEU A 202 -25.86 -4.54 7.02
N ILE A 203 -25.27 -5.10 8.07
CA ILE A 203 -24.61 -6.41 8.03
C ILE A 203 -25.29 -7.42 8.98
N PRO A 204 -25.37 -8.70 8.59
CA PRO A 204 -25.74 -9.78 9.49
C PRO A 204 -24.57 -10.11 10.42
N THR A 205 -24.81 -10.15 11.73
CA THR A 205 -23.79 -10.57 12.72
C THR A 205 -24.19 -11.89 13.38
N TYR A 206 -23.18 -12.65 13.82
CA TYR A 206 -23.31 -14.02 14.32
C TYR A 206 -22.82 -14.14 15.77
N ASP A 207 -23.07 -13.09 16.57
CA ASP A 207 -22.50 -12.80 17.90
C ASP A 207 -21.16 -12.06 17.86
N TYR A 208 -20.92 -11.24 18.89
CA TYR A 208 -19.60 -10.72 19.21
C TYR A 208 -18.73 -11.87 19.71
N CYS A 209 -17.42 -11.85 19.39
CA CYS A 209 -16.49 -12.80 19.96
C CYS A 209 -16.59 -12.70 21.50
N PRO A 210 -17.12 -13.73 22.19
CA PRO A 210 -17.28 -13.65 23.63
C PRO A 210 -15.90 -13.49 24.24
N VAL A 211 -15.77 -12.62 25.24
CA VAL A 211 -14.57 -12.59 26.09
C VAL A 211 -14.37 -14.02 26.59
N PRO A 212 -13.19 -14.64 26.36
CA PRO A 212 -12.92 -15.98 26.84
C PRO A 212 -13.32 -16.10 28.32
N LYS A 213 -14.15 -17.10 28.65
CA LYS A 213 -14.67 -17.27 30.03
C LYS A 213 -13.56 -17.61 31.02
N ALA A 214 -12.48 -18.23 30.53
CA ALA A 214 -11.26 -18.38 31.26
C ALA A 214 -10.38 -17.15 30.95
N PRO A 215 -9.70 -16.55 31.95
CA PRO A 215 -8.53 -15.76 31.63
C PRO A 215 -7.64 -16.61 30.72
N CYS A 216 -6.98 -15.99 29.74
CA CYS A 216 -5.88 -16.66 29.06
C CYS A 216 -5.02 -17.26 30.17
N GLU A 217 -4.77 -18.57 30.12
CA GLU A 217 -3.77 -19.15 31.01
C GLU A 217 -2.54 -18.27 30.84
N GLU A 218 -2.04 -17.69 31.93
CA GLU A 218 -0.72 -17.06 31.89
C GLU A 218 0.16 -18.14 31.28
N GLU A 219 0.66 -17.89 30.06
CA GLU A 219 1.66 -18.78 29.49
C GLU A 219 2.68 -18.94 30.62
N PRO A 220 2.96 -20.18 31.06
CA PRO A 220 3.96 -20.35 32.09
C PRO A 220 5.16 -19.55 31.64
N GLU A 221 5.77 -18.77 32.54
CA GLU A 221 7.02 -18.07 32.26
C GLU A 221 8.08 -19.16 31.96
N GLU A 222 8.06 -19.69 30.75
CA GLU A 222 9.10 -20.53 30.21
C GLU A 222 10.29 -19.60 30.03
N ASP A 223 11.42 -19.98 30.61
CA ASP A 223 12.68 -19.27 30.40
C ASP A 223 12.87 -19.09 28.89
N PRO A 224 13.10 -17.85 28.38
CA PRO A 224 13.35 -17.61 26.97
C PRO A 224 14.42 -18.55 26.36
N CYS A 225 15.35 -19.05 27.19
CA CYS A 225 16.34 -20.04 26.77
C CYS A 225 15.72 -21.43 26.48
N GLU A 226 14.77 -21.89 27.29
CA GLU A 226 14.06 -23.16 27.06
C GLU A 226 13.17 -23.09 25.83
N ILE A 227 12.52 -21.94 25.58
CA ILE A 227 11.76 -21.70 24.35
C ILE A 227 12.68 -21.77 23.13
N PHE A 228 13.88 -21.17 23.22
CA PHE A 228 14.87 -21.20 22.14
C PHE A 228 15.40 -22.63 21.87
N GLU A 229 15.64 -23.44 22.91
CA GLU A 229 16.07 -24.83 22.73
C GLU A 229 14.98 -25.72 22.12
N LYS A 230 13.71 -25.49 22.45
CA LYS A 230 12.57 -26.21 21.86
C LYS A 230 12.21 -25.73 20.46
N ALA A 231 12.64 -24.52 20.08
CA ALA A 231 12.32 -23.96 18.78
C ALA A 231 12.93 -24.81 17.65
N PRO A 232 12.18 -25.07 16.57
CA PRO A 232 12.75 -25.76 15.43
C PRO A 232 13.89 -24.94 14.86
N ILE A 233 14.96 -25.64 14.46
CA ILE A 233 16.11 -25.02 13.83
C ILE A 233 15.61 -24.20 12.63
N PRO A 234 15.94 -22.90 12.56
CA PRO A 234 15.48 -22.06 11.47
C PRO A 234 16.02 -22.60 10.15
N LYS A 235 15.26 -22.34 9.09
CA LYS A 235 15.64 -22.75 7.75
C LYS A 235 16.85 -21.93 7.28
N PHE A 236 18.05 -22.49 7.42
CA PHE A 236 19.30 -21.85 6.98
C PHE A 236 19.45 -21.78 5.46
N TYR A 237 18.81 -22.71 4.74
CA TYR A 237 18.96 -22.86 3.30
C TYR A 237 17.60 -22.75 2.59
N PRO A 238 17.53 -22.04 1.46
CA PRO A 238 16.31 -22.01 0.64
C PRO A 238 15.95 -23.42 0.17
N ASP A 239 14.66 -23.63 -0.14
CA ASP A 239 14.16 -24.91 -0.68
C ASP A 239 15.01 -25.35 -1.87
N GLN A 240 15.63 -26.52 -1.73
CA GLN A 240 16.38 -27.13 -2.80
C GLN A 240 15.39 -27.90 -3.68
N ASN A 241 15.17 -27.44 -4.91
CA ASN A 241 14.38 -28.18 -5.89
C ASN A 241 15.26 -29.28 -6.51
N LEU A 242 15.46 -30.37 -5.78
CA LEU A 242 16.28 -31.50 -6.21
C LEU A 242 15.38 -32.61 -6.75
N ASP A 243 15.67 -33.06 -7.96
CA ASP A 243 15.14 -34.32 -8.46
C ASP A 243 15.71 -35.49 -7.63
N PRO A 244 14.93 -36.55 -7.36
CA PRO A 244 15.44 -37.73 -6.69
C PRO A 244 16.66 -38.29 -7.42
N LEU A 245 17.78 -38.46 -6.71
CA LEU A 245 19.03 -38.97 -7.29
C LEU A 245 18.90 -40.42 -7.79
N PHE A 246 17.87 -41.14 -7.32
CA PHE A 246 17.55 -42.49 -7.74
C PHE A 246 16.06 -42.53 -8.09
N PRO A 247 15.69 -42.69 -9.36
CA PRO A 247 14.32 -43.03 -9.69
C PRO A 247 14.00 -44.39 -9.07
N ASP A 248 12.88 -44.48 -8.35
CA ASP A 248 12.35 -45.74 -7.87
C ASP A 248 12.22 -46.68 -9.07
N CYS A 249 12.91 -47.82 -9.02
CA CYS A 249 12.80 -48.84 -10.05
C CYS A 249 11.38 -49.40 -9.96
N ASP A 250 10.51 -49.03 -10.89
CA ASP A 250 9.23 -49.71 -11.10
C ASP A 250 9.51 -51.19 -11.34
N ASP A 251 9.18 -52.04 -10.37
CA ASP A 251 9.16 -53.49 -10.51
C ASP A 251 8.17 -53.84 -11.63
N GLY A 252 8.72 -54.16 -12.80
CA GLY A 252 7.99 -54.55 -13.99
C GLY A 252 7.03 -55.71 -13.70
N ASN A 253 5.74 -55.39 -13.71
CA ASN A 253 4.66 -56.36 -13.60
C ASN A 253 4.68 -57.25 -14.86
N ARG A 254 5.36 -58.39 -14.75
CA ARG A 254 5.29 -59.51 -15.70
C ARG A 254 3.88 -60.09 -15.66
N ASN A 255 3.03 -59.67 -16.59
CA ASN A 255 1.91 -60.47 -17.05
C ASN A 255 2.27 -61.00 -18.43
N GLU A 256 2.85 -62.20 -18.45
CA GLU A 256 2.96 -63.04 -19.63
C GLU A 256 1.54 -63.49 -20.04
N GLU A 257 1.13 -63.12 -21.24
CA GLU A 257 0.02 -63.76 -21.94
C GLU A 257 0.44 -65.18 -22.35
N MET A 258 -0.18 -66.19 -21.76
CA MET A 258 -0.64 -67.40 -22.47
C MET A 258 -1.80 -68.06 -21.74
#